data_AF-A0A016QTT2-F1
#
_entry.id   AF-A0A016QTT2-F1
#
_cell.length_a   1.000
_cell.length_b   1.000
_cell.length_c   1.000
_cell.angle_alpha   90.00
_cell.angle_beta   90.00
_cell.angle_gamma   90.00
#
_symmetry.space_group_name_H-M   'P 1'
#
loop_
_entity.id
_entity.type
_entity.pdbx_description
1 polymer ?
#
loop_
_entity_poly.entity_id
_entity_poly.type
_entity_poly.pdbx_seq_one_letter_code
_entity_poly.pdbx_strand_id
1 'polypeptide(L)'
;MSSERAFTSREVAGILTFAALAAATAILSYRAGIGMSGGAGGAEMAAPVAAAPVNGQALYASNCAGCHGGQAQGGVGPALGVTKSWADAAFKEAVLHGKAEGRELAPVMPRFADTGLDGAPATDEQVTAIHAYLKGL
;
A
#
# COMPACT_ATOMS: atom_id res chain seq x y z
N MET A 1 0.85 13.65 -81.80
CA MET A 1 -0.46 14.20 -81.42
C MET A 1 -1.07 13.26 -80.40
N SER A 2 -0.79 13.47 -79.12
CA SER A 2 -1.33 12.64 -78.04
C SER A 2 -2.67 13.23 -77.60
N SER A 3 -3.74 12.45 -77.74
CA SER A 3 -5.09 12.84 -77.32
C SER A 3 -5.18 12.72 -75.80
N GLU A 4 -5.21 13.85 -75.10
CA GLU A 4 -5.48 13.91 -73.67
C GLU A 4 -6.94 13.47 -73.43
N ARG A 5 -7.13 12.33 -72.77
CA ARG A 5 -8.47 11.86 -72.38
C ARG A 5 -8.91 12.68 -71.16
N ALA A 6 -9.81 13.64 -71.36
CA ALA A 6 -10.42 14.38 -70.26
C ALA A 6 -11.47 13.48 -69.57
N PHE A 7 -11.36 13.31 -68.25
CA PHE A 7 -12.30 12.54 -67.44
C PHE A 7 -13.70 13.19 -67.43
N THR A 8 -14.76 12.40 -67.60
CA THR A 8 -16.14 12.92 -67.55
C THR A 8 -16.55 13.26 -66.11
N SER A 9 -17.47 14.21 -65.93
CA SER A 9 -17.99 14.60 -64.60
C SER A 9 -18.52 13.41 -63.80
N ARG A 10 -19.00 12.35 -64.48
CA ARG A 10 -19.44 11.10 -63.84
C ARG A 10 -18.28 10.25 -63.32
N GLU A 11 -17.13 10.27 -63.98
CA GLU A 11 -15.91 9.58 -63.52
C GLU A 11 -15.30 10.32 -62.34
N VAL A 12 -15.26 11.66 -62.39
CA VAL A 12 -14.79 12.48 -61.26
C VAL A 12 -15.69 12.26 -60.04
N ALA A 13 -17.01 12.26 -60.21
CA ALA A 13 -17.95 11.97 -59.12
C ALA A 13 -17.77 10.55 -58.55
N GLY A 14 -17.50 9.56 -59.41
CA GLY A 14 -17.21 8.18 -58.99
C GLY A 14 -15.90 8.06 -58.19
N ILE A 15 -14.85 8.74 -58.63
CA ILE A 15 -13.55 8.74 -57.94
C ILE A 15 -13.68 9.42 -56.57
N LEU A 16 -14.38 10.56 -56.49
CA LEU A 16 -14.58 11.28 -55.24
C LEU A 16 -15.42 10.49 -54.23
N THR A 17 -16.48 9.83 -54.67
CA THR A 17 -17.29 8.98 -53.79
C THR A 17 -16.51 7.76 -53.29
N PHE A 18 -15.72 7.11 -54.15
CA PHE A 18 -14.84 6.01 -53.74
C PHE A 18 -13.77 6.46 -52.73
N ALA A 19 -13.11 7.60 -52.98
CA ALA A 19 -12.12 8.14 -52.07
C ALA A 19 -12.71 8.51 -50.70
N ALA A 20 -13.91 9.10 -50.68
CA ALA A 20 -14.62 9.44 -49.43
C ALA A 20 -14.99 8.19 -48.63
N LEU A 21 -15.48 7.14 -49.30
CA LEU A 21 -15.81 5.87 -48.65
C LEU A 21 -14.56 5.18 -48.07
N ALA A 22 -13.45 5.16 -48.82
CA ALA A 22 -12.19 4.58 -48.36
C ALA A 22 -11.59 5.35 -47.15
N ALA A 23 -11.71 6.68 -47.15
CA ALA A 23 -11.28 7.49 -46.00
C ALA A 23 -12.15 7.22 -44.77
N ALA A 24 -13.47 7.12 -44.95
CA ALA A 24 -14.40 6.84 -43.85
C ALA A 24 -14.16 5.47 -43.22
N THR A 25 -13.94 4.43 -44.04
CA THR A 25 -13.63 3.08 -43.53
C THR A 25 -12.29 3.06 -42.80
N ALA A 26 -11.25 3.70 -43.35
CA ALA A 26 -9.94 3.79 -42.70
C ALA A 26 -10.00 4.52 -41.35
N ILE A 27 -10.74 5.64 -41.26
CA ILE A 27 -10.92 6.38 -40.02
C ILE A 27 -11.68 5.53 -38.98
N LEU A 28 -12.74 4.84 -39.41
CA LEU A 28 -13.53 4.00 -38.50
C LEU A 28 -12.71 2.82 -37.97
N SER A 29 -11.96 2.14 -38.84
CA SER A 29 -11.04 1.06 -38.46
C SER A 29 -9.94 1.55 -37.52
N TYR A 30 -9.36 2.73 -37.77
CA TYR A 30 -8.33 3.31 -36.92
C TYR A 30 -8.86 3.66 -35.52
N ARG A 31 -10.07 4.25 -35.43
CA ARG A 31 -10.70 4.56 -34.14
C ARG A 31 -11.10 3.31 -33.36
N ALA A 32 -11.60 2.28 -34.04
CA ALA A 32 -11.89 0.99 -33.42
C ALA A 32 -10.61 0.32 -32.91
N GLY A 33 -9.52 0.35 -33.70
CA GLY A 33 -8.23 -0.19 -33.31
C GLY A 33 -7.62 0.49 -32.07
N ILE A 34 -7.64 1.83 -32.01
CA ILE A 34 -7.15 2.58 -30.84
C ILE A 34 -7.96 2.26 -29.57
N GLY A 35 -9.27 2.04 -29.70
CA GLY A 35 -10.12 1.62 -28.58
C GLY A 35 -9.78 0.23 -28.02
N MET A 36 -9.12 -0.62 -28.80
CA MET A 36 -8.73 -1.98 -28.40
C MET A 36 -7.26 -2.06 -27.94
N SER A 37 -6.39 -1.16 -28.41
CA SER A 37 -4.99 -1.07 -27.96
C SER A 37 -4.77 -0.13 -26.77
N GLY A 38 -5.80 0.61 -26.35
CA GLY A 38 -5.80 1.48 -25.18
C GLY A 38 -5.92 0.71 -23.87
N GLY A 39 -4.83 0.07 -23.43
CA GLY A 39 -4.41 0.06 -22.02
C GLY A 39 -5.33 -0.51 -20.92
N ALA A 40 -6.34 -1.32 -21.24
CA ALA A 40 -7.19 -1.97 -20.23
C ALA A 40 -7.19 -3.52 -20.32
N GLY A 41 -6.21 -4.09 -21.01
CA GLY A 41 -6.04 -5.56 -21.17
C GLY A 41 -5.07 -6.21 -20.18
N GLY A 42 -4.70 -5.49 -19.12
CA GLY A 42 -3.75 -5.93 -18.10
C GLY A 42 -4.21 -5.54 -16.71
N ALA A 43 -5.50 -5.67 -16.40
CA ALA A 43 -5.89 -5.94 -15.02
C ALA A 43 -5.62 -7.43 -14.79
N GLU A 44 -4.33 -7.76 -14.71
CA GLU A 44 -3.87 -8.83 -13.85
C GLU A 44 -4.74 -8.78 -12.59
N MET A 45 -5.45 -9.86 -12.31
CA MET A 45 -6.05 -10.08 -11.02
C MET A 45 -4.90 -10.24 -10.04
N ALA A 46 -4.23 -9.14 -9.71
CA ALA A 46 -3.52 -9.01 -8.47
C ALA A 46 -4.62 -9.08 -7.41
N ALA A 47 -4.93 -10.31 -6.99
CA ALA A 47 -5.50 -10.51 -5.67
C ALA A 47 -4.73 -9.58 -4.73
N PRO A 48 -5.40 -8.82 -3.84
CA PRO A 48 -4.67 -8.02 -2.88
C PRO A 48 -3.74 -8.98 -2.15
N VAL A 49 -2.44 -8.89 -2.44
CA VAL A 49 -1.43 -9.49 -1.58
C VAL A 49 -1.60 -8.69 -0.30
N ALA A 50 -2.32 -9.27 0.65
CA ALA A 50 -2.41 -8.72 1.99
C ALA A 50 -0.96 -8.44 2.40
N ALA A 51 -0.68 -7.19 2.76
CA ALA A 51 0.63 -6.84 3.28
C ALA A 51 1.00 -7.85 4.37
N ALA A 52 2.24 -8.33 4.36
CA ALA A 52 2.68 -9.30 5.35
C ALA A 52 2.33 -8.79 6.76
N PRO A 53 1.82 -9.65 7.66
CA PRO A 53 1.40 -9.21 8.98
C PRO A 53 2.58 -8.60 9.72
N VAL A 54 2.29 -7.56 10.50
CA VAL A 54 3.32 -6.87 11.30
C VAL A 54 3.97 -7.85 12.27
N ASN A 55 5.29 -7.97 12.21
CA ASN A 55 6.04 -8.92 13.04
C ASN A 55 6.32 -8.34 14.43
N GLY A 56 5.43 -8.64 15.38
CA GLY A 56 5.53 -8.17 16.76
C GLY A 56 6.79 -8.63 17.50
N GLN A 57 7.27 -9.85 17.22
CA GLN A 57 8.50 -10.37 17.81
C GLN A 57 9.73 -9.57 17.35
N ALA A 58 9.82 -9.26 16.05
CA ALA A 58 10.91 -8.47 15.51
C ALA A 58 10.90 -7.04 16.06
N LEU A 59 9.72 -6.41 16.14
CA LEU A 59 9.58 -5.08 16.75
C LEU A 59 9.98 -5.09 18.23
N TYR A 60 9.56 -6.11 18.99
CA TYR A 60 9.94 -6.26 20.39
C TYR A 60 11.46 -6.41 20.55
N ALA A 61 12.09 -7.26 19.73
CA ALA A 61 13.52 -7.49 19.77
C ALA A 61 14.32 -6.20 19.52
N SER A 62 13.90 -5.40 18.55
CA SER A 62 14.60 -4.16 18.17
C SER A 62 14.36 -3.00 19.13
N ASN A 63 13.19 -2.92 19.77
CA ASN A 63 12.78 -1.71 20.51
C ASN A 63 12.65 -1.91 22.03
N CYS A 64 12.42 -3.14 22.49
CA CYS A 64 12.01 -3.40 23.88
C CYS A 64 12.99 -4.30 24.63
N ALA A 65 13.49 -5.34 23.96
CA ALA A 65 14.28 -6.41 24.58
C ALA A 65 15.57 -5.93 25.25
N GLY A 66 16.18 -4.84 24.76
CA GLY A 66 17.39 -4.27 25.35
C GLY A 66 17.21 -3.81 26.80
N CYS A 67 16.01 -3.35 27.17
CA CYS A 67 15.71 -2.90 28.54
C CYS A 67 14.88 -3.94 29.31
N HIS A 68 13.92 -4.60 28.64
CA HIS A 68 12.95 -5.50 29.26
C HIS A 68 13.30 -6.98 29.16
N GLY A 69 14.46 -7.33 28.58
CA GLY A 69 14.94 -8.69 28.41
C GLY A 69 14.33 -9.40 27.19
N GLY A 70 15.04 -10.38 26.62
CA GLY A 70 14.61 -11.07 25.39
C GLY A 70 13.32 -11.90 25.53
N GLN A 71 12.93 -12.25 26.74
CA GLN A 71 11.72 -12.99 27.11
C GLN A 71 10.82 -12.16 28.04
N ALA A 72 10.91 -10.83 27.98
CA ALA A 72 10.15 -9.93 28.85
C ALA A 72 10.37 -10.13 30.36
N GLN A 73 11.48 -10.75 30.75
CA GLN A 73 11.81 -11.08 32.14
C GLN A 73 12.34 -9.89 32.96
N GLY A 74 12.54 -8.74 32.32
CA GLY A 74 13.09 -7.54 32.94
C GLY A 74 14.61 -7.44 32.83
N GLY A 75 15.14 -6.34 33.37
CA GLY A 75 16.55 -5.98 33.33
C GLY A 75 16.69 -4.54 33.83
N VAL A 76 17.03 -3.62 32.91
CA VAL A 76 16.98 -2.18 33.19
C VAL A 76 15.54 -1.71 33.41
N GLY A 77 14.63 -2.21 32.57
CA GLY A 77 13.18 -2.04 32.73
C GLY A 77 12.56 -3.21 33.53
N PRO A 78 11.35 -3.04 34.07
CA PRO A 78 10.64 -4.11 34.76
C PRO A 78 10.28 -5.26 33.81
N ALA A 79 10.02 -6.44 34.38
CA ALA A 79 9.43 -7.54 33.65
C ALA A 79 8.04 -7.14 33.08
N LEU A 80 7.74 -7.56 31.85
CA LEU A 80 6.48 -7.23 31.17
C LEU A 80 5.44 -8.34 31.24
N GLY A 81 5.68 -9.41 32.01
CA GLY A 81 4.69 -10.49 32.20
C GLY A 81 3.33 -9.99 32.73
N VAL A 82 3.33 -8.87 33.47
CA VAL A 82 2.10 -8.23 33.97
C VAL A 82 1.21 -7.68 32.86
N THR A 83 1.76 -7.35 31.69
CA THR A 83 0.97 -6.75 30.62
C THR A 83 0.10 -7.77 29.90
N LYS A 84 0.38 -9.08 30.04
CA LYS A 84 -0.40 -10.13 29.38
C LYS A 84 -1.91 -10.06 29.69
N SER A 85 -2.26 -9.59 30.89
CA SER A 85 -3.65 -9.41 31.33
C SER A 85 -4.22 -8.02 31.04
N TRP A 86 -3.43 -7.10 30.46
CA TRP A 86 -3.89 -5.74 30.18
C TRP A 86 -4.78 -5.71 28.95
N ALA A 87 -5.70 -4.73 28.92
CA ALA A 87 -6.39 -4.38 27.69
C ALA A 87 -5.40 -3.77 26.68
N ASP A 88 -5.63 -3.98 25.39
CA ASP A 88 -4.75 -3.44 24.34
C ASP A 88 -4.68 -1.92 24.38
N ALA A 89 -5.78 -1.24 24.72
CA ALA A 89 -5.80 0.22 24.89
C ALA A 89 -4.89 0.70 26.03
N ALA A 90 -4.86 -0.02 27.16
CA ALA A 90 -3.99 0.32 28.30
C ALA A 90 -2.52 0.09 27.97
N PHE A 91 -2.21 -1.02 27.29
CA PHE A 91 -0.86 -1.27 26.77
C PHE A 91 -0.42 -0.18 25.78
N LYS A 92 -1.32 0.22 24.88
CA LYS A 92 -1.05 1.29 23.92
C LYS A 92 -0.76 2.62 24.59
N GLU A 93 -1.57 3.04 25.56
CA GLU A 93 -1.34 4.29 26.30
C GLU A 93 0.01 4.26 27.04
N ALA A 94 0.38 3.10 27.61
CA ALA A 94 1.65 2.92 28.29
C ALA A 94 2.85 3.05 27.33
N VAL A 95 2.78 2.42 26.15
CA VAL A 95 3.88 2.42 25.17
C VAL A 95 4.01 3.76 24.45
N LEU A 96 2.88 4.33 24.02
CA LEU A 96 2.89 5.56 23.22
C LEU A 96 3.09 6.80 24.09
N HIS A 97 2.42 6.85 25.25
CA HIS A 97 2.34 8.06 26.07
C HIS A 97 2.86 7.89 27.49
N GLY A 98 3.28 6.68 27.87
CA GLY A 98 3.88 6.45 29.16
C GLY A 98 2.92 6.42 30.33
N LYS A 99 1.62 6.26 30.09
CA LYS A 99 0.65 6.14 31.19
C LYS A 99 0.20 4.69 31.30
N ALA A 100 0.69 4.00 32.31
CA ALA A 100 0.36 2.61 32.58
C ALA A 100 -0.56 2.54 33.80
N GLU A 101 -1.79 2.06 33.65
CA GLU A 101 -2.71 1.66 34.74
C GLU A 101 -2.54 2.48 36.04
N GLY A 102 -2.87 3.78 36.00
CA GLY A 102 -2.86 4.66 37.17
C GLY A 102 -1.48 5.21 37.58
N ARG A 103 -0.42 4.95 36.83
CA ARG A 103 0.91 5.52 37.05
C ARG A 103 1.56 6.03 35.76
N GLU A 104 2.41 7.03 35.91
CA GLU A 104 3.28 7.49 34.84
C GLU A 104 4.60 6.71 34.85
N LEU A 105 5.07 6.32 33.67
CA LEU A 105 6.31 5.59 33.49
C LEU A 105 7.50 6.55 33.59
N ALA A 106 8.64 6.06 34.07
CA ALA A 106 9.85 6.86 34.14
C ALA A 106 10.27 7.39 32.74
N PRO A 107 10.86 8.59 32.63
CA PRO A 107 11.27 9.17 31.33
C PRO A 107 12.29 8.35 30.55
N VAL A 108 13.00 7.43 31.23
CA VAL A 108 13.92 6.49 30.58
C VAL A 108 13.21 5.54 29.62
N MET A 109 11.92 5.24 29.84
CA MET A 109 11.13 4.48 28.88
C MET A 109 10.66 5.43 27.77
N PRO A 110 11.08 5.23 26.51
CA PRO A 110 10.72 6.12 25.41
C PRO A 110 9.21 6.24 25.24
N ARG A 111 8.76 7.42 24.79
CA ARG A 111 7.40 7.64 24.33
C ARG A 111 7.36 7.35 22.85
N PHE A 112 6.85 6.17 22.49
CA PHE A 112 6.90 5.70 21.11
C PHE A 112 5.94 6.44 20.17
N ALA A 113 5.05 7.29 20.72
CA ALA A 113 4.34 8.29 19.92
C ALA A 113 5.30 9.28 19.24
N ASP A 114 6.39 9.65 19.91
CA ASP A 114 7.35 10.64 19.43
C ASP A 114 8.53 9.98 18.72
N THR A 115 9.06 8.89 19.27
CA THR A 115 10.28 8.26 18.73
C THR A 115 10.01 7.30 17.57
N GLY A 116 8.78 6.77 17.47
CA GLY A 116 8.47 5.72 16.50
C GLY A 116 9.10 4.37 16.84
N LEU A 117 8.70 3.33 16.10
CA LEU A 117 9.20 1.95 16.26
C LEU A 117 10.11 1.49 15.11
N ASP A 118 10.11 2.24 14.01
CA ASP A 118 10.82 1.93 12.76
C ASP A 118 11.33 3.21 12.05
N GLY A 119 11.41 4.33 12.78
CA GLY A 119 11.78 5.64 12.23
C GLY A 119 10.59 6.44 11.68
N ALA A 120 9.37 5.89 11.72
CA ALA A 120 8.12 6.61 11.51
C ALA A 120 7.25 6.58 12.79
N PRO A 121 6.25 7.47 12.92
CA PRO A 121 5.31 7.43 14.03
C PRO A 121 4.70 6.03 14.18
N ALA A 122 4.69 5.51 15.41
CA ALA A 122 4.22 4.16 15.70
C ALA A 122 2.76 3.97 15.31
N THR A 123 2.45 2.88 14.61
CA THR A 123 1.08 2.54 14.20
C THR A 123 0.38 1.67 15.26
N ASP A 124 -0.95 1.73 15.29
CA ASP A 124 -1.76 0.87 16.17
C ASP A 124 -1.49 -0.62 15.91
N GLU A 125 -1.28 -1.01 14.65
CA GLU A 125 -0.98 -2.40 14.26
C GLU A 125 0.37 -2.85 14.83
N GLN A 126 1.39 -1.99 14.83
CA GLN A 126 2.70 -2.30 15.42
C GLN A 126 2.61 -2.53 16.92
N VAL A 127 1.93 -1.62 17.64
CA VAL A 127 1.77 -1.74 19.10
C VAL A 127 0.94 -2.97 19.45
N THR A 128 -0.11 -3.25 18.68
CA THR A 128 -0.96 -4.45 18.85
C THR A 128 -0.16 -5.72 18.60
N ALA A 129 0.66 -5.77 17.55
CA ALA A 129 1.50 -6.93 17.25
C ALA A 129 2.51 -7.22 18.37
N ILE A 130 3.13 -6.18 18.95
CA ILE A 130 4.02 -6.32 20.11
C ILE A 130 3.24 -6.90 21.31
N HIS A 131 2.03 -6.39 21.58
CA HIS A 131 1.25 -6.89 22.70
C HIS A 131 0.81 -8.34 22.50
N ALA A 132 0.44 -8.72 21.27
CA ALA A 132 0.11 -10.09 20.91
C ALA A 132 1.31 -11.03 21.13
N TYR A 133 2.52 -10.59 20.75
CA TYR A 133 3.75 -11.34 21.04
C TYR A 133 3.96 -11.51 22.56
N LEU A 134 3.84 -10.42 23.34
CA LEU A 134 3.98 -10.48 24.80
C LEU A 134 2.95 -11.42 25.47
N LYS A 135 1.72 -11.47 24.97
CA LYS A 135 0.67 -12.40 25.43
C LYS A 135 1.00 -13.87 25.14
N GLY A 136 1.81 -14.14 24.11
CA GLY A 136 2.23 -15.48 23.70
C GLY A 136 3.54 -15.99 24.33
N LEU A 137 4.30 -15.12 25.02
CA LEU A 137 5.38 -15.53 25.92
C LEU A 137 4.82 -16.22 27.17
#